data_AF-A0A3D4N480-F1
#
_entry.id   AF-A0A3D4N480-F1
#
_cell.length_a   1.000
_cell.length_b   1.000
_cell.length_c   1.000
_cell.angle_alpha   90.00
_cell.angle_beta   90.00
_cell.angle_gamma   90.00
#
_symmetry.space_group_name_H-M   'P 1'
#
loop_
_entity.id
_entity.type
_entity.pdbx_description
1 polymer ?
#
loop_
_entity_poly.entity_id
_entity_poly.type
_entity_poly.pdbx_seq_one_letter_code
_entity_poly.pdbx_strand_id
1 'polypeptide(L)'
;MQENLRTSPQNEPITEEINRWVFNRKALPFEVVLGTLTSALEPRTLTTNGGFLFKAGLDSSVFHLGFIPTLSVGERGYHYDIHLKHEDVFTLIGNISTQRELSIIFKNATMQESDLPAYRRVYQKLAQLLLAASPNLPLTLDWITTHLLQQKQIFPEVPQTLEEMACLTDSKLVSCTNRTL
;
A
#
# COMPACT_ATOMS: atom_id res chain seq x y z
N MET A 1 27.23 27.53 15.95
CA MET A 1 26.05 26.64 15.88
C MET A 1 25.95 26.14 14.46
N GLN A 2 26.36 24.89 14.22
CA GLN A 2 26.23 24.23 12.92
C GLN A 2 24.88 23.52 12.91
N GLU A 3 24.01 23.89 11.97
CA GLU A 3 22.76 23.19 11.69
C GLU A 3 23.10 21.82 11.07
N ASN A 4 22.90 20.76 11.85
CA ASN A 4 22.89 19.40 11.33
C ASN A 4 21.61 19.20 10.52
N LEU A 5 21.72 19.28 9.19
CA LEU A 5 20.78 18.69 8.26
C LEU A 5 20.73 17.18 8.53
N ARG A 6 19.78 16.76 9.37
CA ARG A 6 19.38 15.35 9.47
C ARG A 6 18.69 14.97 8.16
N THR A 7 19.46 14.40 7.24
CA THR A 7 18.91 13.59 6.15
C THR A 7 18.07 12.48 6.79
N SER A 8 16.77 12.47 6.52
CA SER A 8 15.89 11.40 7.00
C SER A 8 16.39 10.06 6.48
N PRO A 9 16.66 9.09 7.35
CA PRO A 9 16.78 7.71 6.92
C PRO A 9 15.37 7.20 6.53
N GLN A 10 15.28 6.24 5.60
CA GLN A 10 14.09 5.37 5.31
C GLN A 10 13.34 5.58 3.97
N ASN A 11 14.03 5.61 2.82
CA ASN A 11 13.37 5.41 1.50
C ASN A 11 14.09 4.39 0.58
N GLU A 12 15.22 3.83 0.99
CA GLU A 12 16.07 2.99 0.14
C GLU A 12 15.46 1.63 -0.27
N PRO A 13 14.72 0.85 0.56
CA PRO A 13 14.33 -0.51 0.16
C PRO A 13 13.16 -0.59 -0.84
N ILE A 14 12.37 0.47 -1.01
CA ILE A 14 11.18 0.44 -1.89
C ILE A 14 11.61 0.58 -3.36
N THR A 15 12.60 1.43 -3.61
CA THR A 15 13.02 1.82 -4.97
C THR A 15 14.00 0.84 -5.60
N GLU A 16 14.77 0.07 -4.82
CA GLU A 16 15.76 -0.89 -5.34
C GLU A 16 15.13 -2.03 -6.18
N GLU A 17 13.88 -2.40 -5.91
CA GLU A 17 13.15 -3.41 -6.69
C GLU A 17 12.13 -2.83 -7.69
N ILE A 18 11.75 -1.56 -7.53
CA ILE A 18 10.74 -0.88 -8.36
C ILE A 18 11.43 0.18 -9.21
N ASN A 19 11.55 -0.13 -10.49
CA ASN A 19 12.23 0.75 -11.45
C ASN A 19 11.25 1.78 -12.05
N ARG A 20 9.94 1.57 -11.91
CA ARG A 20 8.93 2.49 -12.43
C ARG A 20 7.66 2.49 -11.61
N TRP A 21 7.13 3.69 -11.37
CA TRP A 21 5.83 3.90 -10.74
C TRP A 21 4.80 4.38 -11.75
N VAL A 22 3.64 3.73 -11.77
CA VAL A 22 2.50 4.12 -12.59
C VAL A 22 1.33 4.44 -11.67
N PHE A 23 1.06 5.73 -11.49
CA PHE A 23 -0.01 6.23 -10.64
C PHE A 23 -1.16 6.77 -11.49
N ASN A 24 -2.37 6.27 -11.30
CA ASN A 24 -3.57 6.65 -12.07
C ASN A 24 -3.31 6.66 -13.60
N ARG A 25 -2.68 5.58 -14.09
CA ARG A 25 -2.29 5.35 -15.51
C ARG A 25 -1.18 6.26 -16.05
N LYS A 26 -0.56 7.08 -15.22
CA LYS A 26 0.58 7.94 -15.61
C LYS A 26 1.86 7.43 -14.97
N ALA A 27 2.92 7.31 -15.76
CA ALA A 27 4.24 7.07 -15.20
C ALA A 27 4.70 8.36 -14.49
N LEU A 28 4.98 8.28 -13.20
CA LEU A 28 5.38 9.42 -12.36
C LEU A 28 6.65 9.09 -11.58
N PRO A 29 7.49 10.09 -11.25
CA PRO A 29 8.56 9.91 -10.27
C PRO A 29 8.01 9.49 -8.91
N PHE A 30 8.79 8.70 -8.16
CA PHE A 30 8.38 8.19 -6.86
C PHE A 30 7.99 9.32 -5.89
N GLU A 31 8.74 10.42 -5.89
CA GLU A 31 8.54 11.58 -5.03
C GLU A 31 7.18 12.25 -5.29
N VAL A 32 6.74 12.25 -6.56
CA VAL A 32 5.43 12.80 -6.95
C VAL A 32 4.31 11.88 -6.46
N VAL A 33 4.48 10.57 -6.61
CA VAL A 33 3.52 9.57 -6.08
C VAL A 33 3.42 9.70 -4.57
N LEU A 34 4.57 9.75 -3.88
CA LEU A 34 4.68 9.87 -2.44
C LEU A 34 4.01 11.13 -1.93
N GLY A 35 4.35 12.30 -2.49
CA GLY A 35 3.73 13.58 -2.10
C GLY A 35 2.22 13.60 -2.33
N THR A 36 1.76 13.01 -3.44
CA THR A 36 0.31 12.88 -3.73
C THR A 36 -0.39 12.04 -2.66
N LEU A 37 0.19 10.90 -2.29
CA LEU A 37 -0.36 10.04 -1.25
C LEU A 37 -0.31 10.69 0.13
N THR A 38 0.78 11.36 0.48
CA THR A 38 0.88 12.10 1.75
C THR A 38 -0.25 13.10 1.90
N SER A 39 -0.50 13.94 0.89
CA SER A 39 -1.63 14.89 0.92
C SER A 39 -2.99 14.19 0.94
N ALA A 40 -3.15 13.11 0.18
CA ALA A 40 -4.40 12.34 0.14
C ALA A 40 -4.73 11.69 1.49
N LEU A 41 -3.70 11.21 2.19
CA LEU A 41 -3.82 10.56 3.49
C LEU A 41 -3.88 11.56 4.65
N GLU A 42 -3.93 12.88 4.44
CA GLU A 42 -4.18 13.80 5.54
C GLU A 42 -5.61 13.61 6.11
N PRO A 43 -5.82 13.71 7.44
CA PRO A 43 -7.14 13.48 8.05
C PRO A 43 -8.28 14.32 7.45
N ARG A 44 -8.00 15.59 7.13
CA ARG A 44 -8.98 16.48 6.49
C ARG A 44 -9.31 16.03 5.07
N THR A 45 -8.30 15.62 4.30
CA THR A 45 -8.46 15.14 2.94
C THR A 45 -9.24 13.82 2.91
N LEU A 46 -8.94 12.89 3.81
CA LEU A 46 -9.70 11.65 3.98
C LEU A 46 -11.18 11.95 4.27
N THR A 47 -11.45 12.82 5.24
CA THR A 47 -12.82 13.18 5.63
C THR A 47 -13.59 13.82 4.46
N THR A 48 -12.96 14.76 3.75
CA THR A 48 -13.57 15.48 2.62
C THR A 48 -13.91 14.54 1.47
N ASN A 49 -13.06 13.56 1.21
CA ASN A 49 -13.23 12.61 0.10
C ASN A 49 -14.01 11.34 0.50
N GLY A 50 -14.47 11.22 1.75
CA GLY A 50 -15.10 9.99 2.25
C GLY A 50 -14.16 8.78 2.25
N GLY A 51 -12.84 9.02 2.34
CA GLY A 51 -11.80 8.03 2.13
C GLY A 51 -11.36 7.90 0.68
N PHE A 52 -10.63 6.82 0.38
CA PHE A 52 -10.14 6.52 -0.95
C PHE A 52 -10.34 5.08 -1.32
N LEU A 53 -10.53 4.85 -2.61
CA LEU A 53 -10.58 3.55 -3.25
C LEU A 53 -9.28 3.35 -4.03
N PHE A 54 -8.75 2.14 -4.02
CA PHE A 54 -7.53 1.83 -4.75
C PHE A 54 -7.55 0.47 -5.44
N LYS A 55 -6.66 0.35 -6.43
CA LYS A 55 -6.16 -0.93 -6.96
C LYS A 55 -4.64 -0.88 -7.01
N ALA A 56 -3.99 -1.94 -6.59
CA ALA A 56 -2.53 -2.05 -6.60
C ALA A 56 -2.10 -3.34 -7.30
N GLY A 57 -1.07 -3.26 -8.13
CA GLY A 57 -0.49 -4.41 -8.82
C GLY A 57 0.99 -4.20 -9.07
N LEU A 58 1.73 -5.30 -9.19
CA LEU A 58 3.15 -5.29 -9.50
C LEU A 58 3.39 -6.15 -10.73
N ASP A 59 3.78 -5.52 -11.83
CA ASP A 59 4.24 -6.21 -13.03
C ASP A 59 5.77 -6.11 -13.10
N SER A 60 6.44 -7.22 -12.81
CA SER A 60 7.90 -7.31 -12.79
C SER A 60 8.55 -6.29 -11.83
N SER A 61 9.00 -5.14 -12.33
CA SER A 61 9.57 -4.01 -11.56
C SER A 61 8.76 -2.72 -11.72
N VAL A 62 7.52 -2.80 -12.19
CA VAL A 62 6.61 -1.68 -12.37
C VAL A 62 5.47 -1.79 -11.37
N PHE A 63 5.42 -0.87 -10.41
CA PHE A 63 4.31 -0.80 -9.47
C PHE A 63 3.20 0.08 -10.02
N HIS A 64 2.01 -0.49 -10.13
CA HIS A 64 0.80 0.16 -10.61
C HIS A 64 -0.11 0.46 -9.42
N LEU A 65 -0.45 1.74 -9.24
CA LEU A 65 -1.41 2.18 -8.24
C LEU A 65 -2.47 3.06 -8.88
N GLY A 66 -3.71 2.61 -8.82
CA GLY A 66 -4.87 3.44 -9.07
C GLY A 66 -5.49 3.86 -7.75
N PHE A 67 -5.82 5.13 -7.59
CA PHE A 67 -6.21 5.73 -6.32
C PHE A 67 -7.17 6.90 -6.58
N ILE A 68 -8.42 6.76 -6.16
CA ILE A 68 -9.49 7.75 -6.40
C ILE A 68 -10.26 8.00 -5.09
N PRO A 69 -10.81 9.20 -4.90
CA PRO A 69 -11.64 9.48 -3.73
C PRO A 69 -12.92 8.62 -3.75
N THR A 70 -13.40 8.23 -2.57
CA THR A 70 -14.70 7.53 -2.45
C THR A 70 -15.86 8.45 -2.80
N LEU A 71 -15.73 9.75 -2.53
CA LEU A 71 -16.67 10.80 -2.86
C LEU A 71 -16.00 11.87 -3.73
N SER A 72 -16.56 12.14 -4.90
CA SER A 72 -16.12 13.21 -5.79
C SER A 72 -17.32 14.00 -6.28
N VAL A 73 -17.33 15.31 -6.05
CA VAL A 73 -18.41 16.21 -6.52
C VAL A 73 -19.81 15.75 -6.06
N GLY A 74 -19.90 15.18 -4.86
CA GLY A 74 -21.17 14.66 -4.31
C GLY A 74 -21.56 13.27 -4.84
N GLU A 75 -20.79 12.69 -5.74
CA GLU A 75 -21.01 11.35 -6.29
C GLU A 75 -20.07 10.33 -5.64
N ARG A 76 -20.53 9.08 -5.56
CA ARG A 76 -19.75 7.96 -5.04
C ARG A 76 -18.89 7.37 -6.15
N GLY A 77 -17.59 7.27 -5.93
CA GLY A 77 -16.67 6.53 -6.80
C GLY A 77 -16.72 5.03 -6.54
N TYR A 78 -16.21 4.24 -7.48
CA TYR A 78 -16.15 2.78 -7.36
C TYR A 78 -14.81 2.21 -7.84
N HIS A 79 -14.39 1.07 -7.28
CA HIS A 79 -13.13 0.44 -7.72
C HIS A 79 -13.12 0.02 -9.19
N TYR A 80 -14.29 -0.20 -9.81
CA TYR A 80 -14.35 -0.54 -11.24
C TYR A 80 -13.97 0.63 -12.15
N ASP A 81 -14.03 1.87 -11.65
CA ASP A 81 -13.58 3.08 -12.36
C ASP A 81 -12.05 3.20 -12.39
N ILE A 82 -11.38 2.42 -11.54
CA ILE A 82 -9.93 2.33 -11.49
C ILE A 82 -9.48 1.27 -12.49
N HIS A 83 -8.78 1.68 -13.55
CA HIS A 83 -8.20 0.75 -14.53
C HIS A 83 -6.68 0.76 -14.45
N LEU A 84 -6.08 -0.38 -14.09
CA LEU A 84 -4.64 -0.57 -14.24
C LEU A 84 -4.32 -1.09 -15.64
N LYS A 85 -3.14 -0.74 -16.17
CA LYS A 85 -2.71 -1.17 -17.52
C LYS A 85 -2.59 -2.70 -17.63
N HIS A 86 -2.16 -3.34 -16.54
CA HIS A 86 -1.96 -4.77 -16.43
C HIS A 86 -2.66 -5.27 -15.16
N GLU A 87 -3.98 -5.41 -15.22
CA GLU A 87 -4.73 -6.10 -14.17
C GLU A 87 -4.65 -7.61 -14.37
N ASP A 88 -4.27 -8.32 -13.32
CA ASP A 88 -4.14 -9.77 -13.28
C ASP A 88 -4.80 -10.34 -12.01
N VAL A 89 -4.57 -11.63 -11.75
CA VAL A 89 -5.10 -12.30 -10.55
C VAL A 89 -4.49 -11.74 -9.26
N PHE A 90 -3.26 -11.24 -9.28
CA PHE A 90 -2.53 -10.73 -8.12
C PHE A 90 -2.85 -9.28 -7.76
N THR A 91 -3.64 -8.60 -8.59
CA THR A 91 -4.09 -7.24 -8.36
C THR A 91 -4.94 -7.15 -7.08
N LEU A 92 -4.48 -6.34 -6.14
CA LEU A 92 -5.18 -6.00 -4.91
C LEU A 92 -6.19 -4.88 -5.17
N ILE A 93 -7.32 -4.93 -4.50
CA ILE A 93 -8.34 -3.89 -4.48
C ILE A 93 -8.56 -3.54 -3.01
N GLY A 94 -8.85 -2.29 -2.70
CA GLY A 94 -9.13 -1.96 -1.32
C GLY A 94 -9.51 -0.51 -1.12
N ASN A 95 -9.88 -0.18 0.11
CA ASN A 95 -10.24 1.18 0.49
C ASN A 95 -9.46 1.63 1.72
N ILE A 96 -9.39 2.95 1.87
CA ILE A 96 -8.91 3.64 3.06
C ILE A 96 -10.08 4.44 3.60
N SER A 97 -10.52 4.14 4.82
CA SER A 97 -11.64 4.82 5.46
C SER A 97 -11.26 6.22 5.96
N THR A 98 -12.26 7.00 6.38
CA THR A 98 -12.02 8.31 7.02
C THR A 98 -11.36 8.16 8.40
N GLN A 99 -11.48 6.98 9.02
CA GLN A 99 -10.83 6.59 10.27
C GLN A 99 -9.40 6.08 10.07
N ARG A 100 -8.88 6.12 8.83
CA ARG A 100 -7.55 5.61 8.45
C ARG A 100 -7.40 4.09 8.54
N GLU A 101 -8.49 3.37 8.41
CA GLU A 101 -8.47 1.91 8.34
C GLU A 101 -8.28 1.50 6.88
N LEU A 102 -7.37 0.57 6.64
CA LEU A 102 -7.04 0.00 5.36
C LEU A 102 -7.72 -1.36 5.22
N SER A 103 -8.63 -1.45 4.26
CA SER A 103 -9.28 -2.69 3.84
C SER A 103 -8.65 -3.15 2.53
N ILE A 104 -8.13 -4.38 2.46
CA ILE A 104 -7.51 -4.95 1.26
C ILE A 104 -8.14 -6.31 0.95
N ILE A 105 -8.65 -6.43 -0.27
CA ILE A 105 -9.20 -7.66 -0.84
C ILE A 105 -8.42 -8.02 -2.11
N PHE A 106 -8.49 -9.29 -2.52
CA PHE A 106 -7.91 -9.77 -3.77
C PHE A 106 -8.95 -10.60 -4.54
N LYS A 107 -8.75 -10.76 -5.86
CA LYS A 107 -9.80 -11.26 -6.76
C LYS A 107 -9.91 -12.78 -6.88
N ASN A 108 -8.86 -13.56 -6.55
CA ASN A 108 -8.80 -14.99 -6.90
C ASN A 108 -9.34 -15.92 -5.79
N ALA A 109 -10.58 -16.39 -5.90
CA ALA A 109 -11.14 -17.36 -4.98
C ALA A 109 -10.37 -18.70 -4.94
N THR A 110 -9.75 -19.09 -6.06
CA THR A 110 -9.05 -20.36 -6.31
C THR A 110 -7.53 -20.24 -6.23
N MET A 111 -7.03 -19.43 -5.30
CA MET A 111 -5.59 -19.24 -5.05
C MET A 111 -4.88 -20.58 -4.78
N GLN A 112 -3.76 -20.80 -5.46
CA GLN A 112 -2.87 -21.93 -5.22
C GLN A 112 -1.69 -21.52 -4.32
N GLU A 113 -1.01 -22.49 -3.71
CA GLU A 113 0.15 -22.21 -2.86
C GLU A 113 1.29 -21.51 -3.62
N SER A 114 1.45 -21.82 -4.91
CA SER A 114 2.42 -21.16 -5.79
C SER A 114 2.16 -19.66 -6.00
N ASP A 115 0.94 -19.19 -5.71
CA ASP A 115 0.53 -17.80 -5.89
C ASP A 115 0.92 -16.91 -4.70
N LEU A 116 1.13 -17.51 -3.52
CA LEU A 116 1.33 -16.78 -2.27
C LEU A 116 2.50 -15.77 -2.33
N PRO A 117 3.69 -16.12 -2.89
CA PRO A 117 4.79 -15.17 -2.98
C PRO A 117 4.45 -13.93 -3.83
N ALA A 118 3.68 -14.10 -4.91
CA ALA A 118 3.28 -13.00 -5.78
C ALA A 118 2.31 -12.05 -5.05
N TYR A 119 1.29 -12.59 -4.38
CA TYR A 119 0.40 -11.78 -3.55
C TYR A 119 1.16 -11.03 -2.46
N ARG A 120 1.99 -11.75 -1.70
CA ARG A 120 2.74 -11.18 -0.59
C ARG A 120 3.60 -10.01 -1.03
N ARG A 121 4.25 -10.13 -2.20
CA ARG A 121 5.06 -9.05 -2.77
C ARG A 121 4.24 -7.80 -3.06
N VAL A 122 3.02 -7.92 -3.61
CA VAL A 122 2.15 -6.76 -3.85
C VAL A 122 1.71 -6.13 -2.53
N TYR A 123 1.31 -6.93 -1.54
CA TYR A 123 0.95 -6.45 -0.19
C TYR A 123 2.12 -5.69 0.47
N GLN A 124 3.32 -6.26 0.44
CA GLN A 124 4.52 -5.64 1.01
C GLN A 124 4.83 -4.30 0.35
N LYS A 125 4.86 -4.23 -0.99
CA LYS A 125 5.17 -2.97 -1.70
C LYS A 125 4.09 -1.90 -1.48
N LEU A 126 2.82 -2.29 -1.39
CA LEU A 126 1.74 -1.38 -1.02
C LEU A 126 1.92 -0.86 0.41
N ALA A 127 2.18 -1.74 1.38
CA ALA A 127 2.39 -1.37 2.78
C ALA A 127 3.58 -0.42 2.95
N GLN A 128 4.71 -0.73 2.32
CA GLN A 128 5.90 0.12 2.30
C GLN A 128 5.61 1.53 1.76
N LEU A 129 4.89 1.62 0.64
CA LEU A 129 4.49 2.90 0.06
C LEU A 129 3.59 3.71 1.00
N LEU A 130 2.60 3.06 1.62
CA LEU A 130 1.65 3.73 2.52
C LEU A 130 2.31 4.18 3.83
N LEU A 131 3.26 3.41 4.36
CA LEU A 131 4.10 3.81 5.49
C LEU A 131 4.95 5.02 5.16
N ALA A 132 5.62 5.01 4.00
CA ALA A 132 6.41 6.14 3.53
C ALA A 132 5.55 7.40 3.34
N ALA A 133 4.32 7.24 2.85
CA ALA A 133 3.40 8.35 2.63
C ALA A 133 2.83 8.94 3.92
N SER A 134 2.77 8.17 5.02
CA SER A 134 2.16 8.61 6.27
C SER A 134 2.92 8.14 7.53
N PRO A 135 4.21 8.49 7.68
CA PRO A 135 5.09 7.90 8.70
C PRO A 135 4.70 8.28 10.13
N ASN A 136 4.13 9.47 10.34
CA ASN A 136 3.77 9.97 11.67
C ASN A 136 2.38 9.53 12.14
N LEU A 137 1.56 9.01 11.21
CA LEU A 137 0.21 8.55 11.50
C LEU A 137 -0.12 7.37 10.59
N PRO A 138 0.46 6.18 10.81
CA PRO A 138 0.22 5.03 9.96
C PRO A 138 -1.26 4.67 9.84
N LEU A 139 -1.63 4.00 8.76
CA LEU A 139 -2.96 3.40 8.63
C LEU A 139 -3.01 2.13 9.47
N THR A 140 -4.20 1.77 9.96
CA THR A 140 -4.43 0.51 10.65
C THR A 140 -5.03 -0.52 9.70
N LEU A 141 -4.70 -1.80 9.89
CA LEU A 141 -5.36 -2.87 9.15
C LEU A 141 -6.74 -3.13 9.75
N ASP A 142 -7.76 -3.25 8.92
CA ASP A 142 -9.08 -3.60 9.40
C ASP A 142 -9.26 -5.11 9.62
N TRP A 143 -10.38 -5.48 10.25
CA TRP A 143 -10.71 -6.87 10.54
C TRP A 143 -10.95 -7.68 9.25
N ILE A 144 -11.42 -7.06 8.16
CA ILE A 144 -11.66 -7.74 6.88
C ILE A 144 -10.33 -8.22 6.29
N THR A 145 -9.34 -7.32 6.24
CA THR A 145 -8.00 -7.58 5.72
C THR A 145 -7.33 -8.67 6.55
N THR A 146 -7.26 -8.49 7.87
CA THR A 146 -6.62 -9.45 8.76
C THR A 146 -7.27 -10.83 8.69
N HIS A 147 -8.60 -10.90 8.64
CA HIS A 147 -9.32 -12.17 8.49
C HIS A 147 -9.05 -12.84 7.14
N LEU A 148 -9.03 -12.09 6.04
CA LEU A 148 -8.69 -12.63 4.72
C LEU A 148 -7.26 -13.16 4.66
N LEU A 149 -6.30 -12.41 5.19
CA LEU A 149 -4.90 -12.82 5.26
C LEU A 149 -4.74 -14.10 6.08
N GLN A 150 -5.48 -14.23 7.20
CA GLN A 150 -5.50 -15.44 8.02
C GLN A 150 -6.10 -16.64 7.27
N GLN A 151 -7.26 -16.47 6.66
CA GLN A 151 -7.96 -17.54 5.94
C GLN A 151 -7.14 -18.07 4.76
N LYS A 152 -6.36 -17.20 4.12
CA LYS A 152 -5.65 -17.50 2.87
C LYS A 152 -4.17 -17.79 3.08
N GLN A 153 -3.67 -17.60 4.30
CA GLN A 153 -2.28 -17.87 4.69
C GLN A 153 -1.27 -17.22 3.72
N ILE A 154 -1.58 -16.03 3.23
CA ILE A 154 -0.71 -15.28 2.30
C ILE A 154 0.65 -15.00 2.95
N PHE A 155 0.65 -14.77 4.26
CA PHE A 155 1.84 -14.60 5.07
C PHE A 155 2.04 -15.81 6.00
N PRO A 156 3.28 -16.15 6.36
CA PRO A 156 3.57 -17.20 7.36
C PRO A 156 2.92 -16.91 8.72
N GLU A 157 2.86 -15.63 9.09
CA GLU A 157 2.15 -15.10 10.26
C GLU A 157 1.27 -13.94 9.80
N VAL A 158 0.09 -13.77 10.38
CA VAL A 158 -0.86 -12.72 9.98
C VAL A 158 -0.36 -11.37 10.48
N PRO A 159 0.01 -10.42 9.58
CA PRO A 159 0.43 -9.10 10.02
C PRO A 159 -0.70 -8.39 10.74
N GLN A 160 -0.39 -7.80 11.89
CA GLN A 160 -1.29 -6.94 12.67
C GLN A 160 -1.09 -5.46 12.33
N THR A 161 0.06 -5.11 11.73
CA THR A 161 0.41 -3.73 11.37
C THR A 161 0.89 -3.63 9.91
N LEU A 162 0.93 -2.40 9.39
CA LEU A 162 1.53 -2.14 8.08
C LEU A 162 3.04 -2.42 8.09
N GLU A 163 3.72 -2.14 9.19
CA GLU A 163 5.15 -2.40 9.37
C GLU A 163 5.46 -3.90 9.30
N GLU A 164 4.66 -4.72 9.96
CA GLU A 164 4.74 -6.18 9.85
C GLU A 164 4.46 -6.63 8.42
N MET A 165 3.39 -6.12 7.80
CA MET A 165 3.05 -6.46 6.41
C MET A 165 4.18 -6.09 5.44
N ALA A 166 4.88 -4.97 5.67
CA ALA A 166 5.97 -4.48 4.85
C ALA A 166 7.25 -5.32 4.95
N CYS A 167 7.46 -6.03 6.07
CA CYS A 167 8.74 -6.66 6.41
C CYS A 167 8.68 -8.18 6.62
N LEU A 168 7.49 -8.79 6.77
CA LEU A 168 7.34 -10.23 6.96
C LEU A 168 7.75 -10.99 5.69
N THR A 169 8.88 -11.70 5.76
CA THR A 169 9.35 -12.64 4.73
C THR A 169 9.28 -14.08 5.26
N ASP A 170 9.37 -15.07 4.37
CA ASP A 170 9.36 -16.51 4.73
C ASP A 170 10.53 -16.90 5.66
N SER A 171 11.51 -16.01 5.86
CA SER A 171 12.62 -16.19 6.78
C SER A 171 12.55 -15.10 7.84
N LYS A 172 12.01 -15.42 9.04
CA LYS A 172 12.06 -14.65 10.31
C LYS A 172 12.20 -13.13 10.18
N LEU A 173 11.17 -12.39 10.64
CA LEU A 173 11.17 -10.94 10.95
C LEU A 173 12.56 -10.30 10.83
N VAL A 174 12.90 -9.79 9.64
CA VAL A 174 14.03 -8.88 9.52
C VAL A 174 13.59 -7.62 10.25
N SER A 175 14.25 -7.34 11.38
CA SER A 175 13.99 -6.16 12.22
C SER A 175 13.98 -4.91 11.34
N CYS A 176 12.78 -4.39 11.09
CA CYS A 176 12.57 -3.04 10.58
C CYS A 176 12.64 -2.00 11.72
N THR A 177 12.90 -2.45 12.94
CA THR A 177 13.09 -1.65 14.15
C THR A 177 14.56 -1.54 14.50
N ASN A 178 15.28 -0.67 13.78
CA ASN A 178 16.44 0.03 14.33
C ASN A 178 16.74 1.26 13.47
N ARG A 179 16.17 2.40 13.86
CA ARG A 179 16.74 3.75 13.65
C ARG A 179 16.03 4.75 14.55
N THR A 180 16.14 4.51 15.86
CA THR A 180 16.06 5.58 16.85
C THR A 180 17.48 5.71 17.41
N LEU A 181 18.09 6.88 17.21
CA LEU A 181 19.27 7.30 17.95
C LEU A 181 18.96 7.38 19.45
#